data_AF-A0A7S3ECR7-F1
#
_entry.id   AF-A0A7S3ECR7-F1
#
_cell.length_a   1.000
_cell.length_b   1.000
_cell.length_c   1.000
_cell.angle_alpha   90.00
_cell.angle_beta   90.00
_cell.angle_gamma   90.00
#
_symmetry.space_group_name_H-M   'P 1'
#
loop_
_entity.id
_entity.type
_entity.pdbx_description
1 polymer ?
#
loop_
_entity_poly.entity_id
_entity_poly.type
_entity_poly.pdbx_seq_one_letter_code
_entity_poly.pdbx_strand_id
1 'polypeptide(L)'
;MWLPSFFVLVVYVSGYLFLLFAAICLACGFYYLAELVEEYTSAAKKVLRVVILIMLGVFVVLWAYERFYFVYCAIGFASHLMYYQLLKSFPFLQPKTLPFIGSGIMFVINNVAWYRYFNENYNMFYNYRLSPTMAETKSILVAQ
;
A
#
# COMPACT_ATOMS: atom_id res chain seq x y z
N MET A 1 28.41 26.10 -16.47
CA MET A 1 28.12 26.99 -15.33
C MET A 1 28.78 26.41 -14.10
N TRP A 2 29.72 27.14 -13.50
CA TRP A 2 30.52 26.73 -12.35
C TRP A 2 30.15 27.65 -11.16
N LEU A 3 29.46 27.09 -10.18
CA LEU A 3 29.31 27.52 -8.77
C LEU A 3 28.90 26.25 -7.99
N PRO A 4 29.36 26.09 -6.74
CA PRO A 4 30.38 25.10 -6.39
C PRO A 4 29.80 23.99 -5.52
N SER A 5 30.60 22.94 -5.29
CA SER A 5 30.29 21.71 -4.52
C SER A 5 29.47 21.89 -3.24
N PHE A 6 29.45 23.07 -2.64
CA PHE A 6 28.66 23.41 -1.44
C PHE A 6 27.14 23.30 -1.65
N PHE A 7 26.54 23.86 -2.71
CA PHE A 7 25.09 23.77 -2.90
C PHE A 7 24.64 22.32 -3.12
N VAL A 8 25.44 21.55 -3.87
CA VAL A 8 25.24 20.11 -4.07
C VAL A 8 25.31 19.36 -2.74
N LEU A 9 26.31 19.66 -1.91
CA LEU A 9 26.44 19.09 -0.57
C LEU A 9 25.20 19.40 0.30
N VAL A 10 24.71 20.64 0.29
CA VAL A 10 23.51 21.04 1.02
C VAL A 10 22.27 20.29 0.55
N VAL A 11 22.10 20.08 -0.76
CA VAL A 11 20.98 19.29 -1.31
C VAL A 11 21.05 17.83 -0.86
N TYR A 12 22.22 17.19 -0.95
CA TYR A 12 22.35 15.80 -0.47
C TYR A 12 22.12 15.70 1.03
N VAL A 13 22.77 16.56 1.83
CA VAL A 13 22.63 16.55 3.29
C VAL A 13 21.18 16.80 3.70
N SER A 14 20.50 17.78 3.11
CA SER A 14 19.08 18.05 3.41
C SER A 14 18.18 16.90 2.97
N GLY A 15 18.44 16.27 1.82
CA GLY A 15 17.70 15.09 1.36
C GLY A 15 17.84 13.89 2.30
N TYR A 16 19.06 13.56 2.73
CA TYR A 16 19.29 12.49 3.71
C TYR A 16 18.67 12.82 5.07
N LEU A 17 18.78 14.07 5.52
CA LEU A 17 18.18 14.52 6.77
C LEU A 17 16.65 14.41 6.72
N PHE A 18 16.04 14.78 5.60
CA PHE A 18 14.60 14.62 5.38
C PHE A 18 14.18 13.15 5.43
N LEU A 19 14.91 12.26 4.74
CA LEU A 19 14.63 10.82 4.76
C LEU A 19 14.78 10.23 6.18
N LEU A 20 15.79 10.68 6.93
CA LEU A 20 16.01 10.25 8.30
C LEU A 20 14.87 10.70 9.23
N PHE A 21 14.46 11.97 9.16
CA PHE A 21 13.32 12.45 9.95
C PHE A 21 12.01 11.79 9.55
N ALA A 22 11.79 11.54 8.25
CA ALA A 22 10.62 10.80 7.77
C ALA A 22 10.62 9.36 8.31
N ALA A 23 11.78 8.69 8.32
CA ALA A 23 11.92 7.35 8.87
C ALA A 23 11.67 7.32 10.39
N ILE A 24 12.19 8.28 11.15
CA ILE A 24 11.93 8.39 12.60
C ILE A 24 10.45 8.67 12.87
N CYS A 25 9.83 9.56 12.11
CA CYS A 25 8.41 9.87 12.23
C CYS A 25 7.55 8.63 11.98
N LEU A 26 7.85 7.86 10.92
CA LEU A 26 7.17 6.59 10.63
C LEU A 26 7.41 5.55 11.73
N ALA A 27 8.64 5.43 12.24
CA ALA A 27 8.97 4.50 13.32
C ALA A 27 8.22 4.84 14.62
N CYS A 28 8.15 6.13 14.97
CA CYS A 28 7.40 6.61 16.13
C CYS A 28 5.89 6.36 15.96
N GLY A 29 5.34 6.60 14.76
CA GLY A 29 3.96 6.29 14.43
C GLY A 29 3.65 4.79 14.58
N PHE A 30 4.51 3.90 14.07
CA PHE A 30 4.33 2.45 14.24
C PHE A 30 4.50 2.00 15.69
N TYR A 31 5.42 2.60 16.44
CA TYR A 31 5.57 2.32 17.87
C TYR A 31 4.30 2.67 18.65
N TYR A 32 3.74 3.86 18.41
CA TYR A 32 2.48 4.28 19.04
C TYR A 32 1.31 3.38 18.63
N LEU A 33 1.24 2.98 17.36
CA LEU A 33 0.23 2.02 16.90
C LEU A 33 0.38 0.66 17.60
N ALA A 34 1.60 0.17 17.80
CA ALA A 34 1.84 -1.09 18.49
C ALA A 34 1.38 -1.02 19.96
N GLU A 35 1.67 0.08 20.65
CA GLU A 35 1.20 0.34 22.01
C GLU A 35 -0.33 0.38 22.09
N LEU A 36 -1.00 1.08 21.14
CA LEU A 36 -2.46 1.09 21.04
C LEU A 36 -3.05 -0.31 20.82
N VAL A 37 -2.39 -1.12 19.99
CA VAL A 37 -2.82 -2.50 19.72
C VAL A 37 -2.67 -3.39 20.94
N GLU A 38 -1.63 -3.17 21.75
CA GLU A 38 -1.37 -3.91 22.98
C GLU A 38 -2.32 -3.51 24.12
N GLU A 39 -2.58 -2.21 24.30
CA GLU A 39 -3.50 -1.71 25.33
C GLU A 39 -4.97 -1.98 24.97
N TYR A 40 -5.36 -1.72 23.72
CA TYR A 40 -6.75 -1.84 23.25
C TYR A 40 -6.98 -3.01 22.29
N THR A 41 -6.44 -4.19 22.62
CA THR A 41 -6.54 -5.42 21.81
C THR A 41 -7.96 -5.72 21.29
N SER A 42 -8.99 -5.53 22.11
CA SER A 42 -10.39 -5.77 21.71
C SER A 42 -10.89 -4.78 20.65
N ALA A 43 -10.51 -3.50 20.76
CA ALA A 43 -10.85 -2.48 19.77
C ALA A 43 -10.07 -2.70 18.48
N ALA A 44 -8.76 -2.99 18.58
CA ALA A 44 -7.89 -3.32 17.46
C ALA A 44 -8.44 -4.51 16.65
N LYS A 45 -8.86 -5.58 17.33
CA LYS A 45 -9.48 -6.76 16.68
C LYS A 45 -10.75 -6.39 15.90
N LYS A 46 -11.58 -5.51 16.46
CA LYS A 46 -12.81 -5.05 15.80
C LYS A 46 -12.49 -4.20 14.56
N VAL A 47 -11.55 -3.26 14.68
CA VAL A 47 -11.11 -2.41 13.56
C VAL A 47 -10.53 -3.27 12.44
N LEU A 48 -9.61 -4.18 12.74
CA LEU A 48 -9.04 -5.10 11.75
C LEU A 48 -10.12 -5.93 11.04
N ARG A 49 -11.13 -6.42 11.78
CA ARG A 49 -12.26 -7.15 11.18
C ARG A 49 -13.04 -6.28 10.20
N VAL A 50 -13.36 -5.05 10.60
CA VAL A 50 -14.11 -4.11 9.76
C VAL A 50 -13.32 -3.76 8.50
N VAL A 51 -12.00 -3.50 8.63
CA VAL A 51 -11.13 -3.21 7.48
C VAL A 51 -11.08 -4.38 6.50
N ILE A 52 -10.94 -5.62 6.99
CA ILE A 52 -10.97 -6.81 6.14
C ILE A 52 -12.31 -6.92 5.40
N LEU A 53 -13.43 -6.71 6.09
CA LEU A 53 -14.76 -6.76 5.46
C LEU A 53 -14.96 -5.66 4.41
N ILE A 54 -14.49 -4.44 4.68
CA ILE A 54 -14.50 -3.34 3.71
C ILE A 54 -13.71 -3.74 2.46
N MET A 55 -12.50 -4.28 2.62
CA MET A 55 -11.67 -4.69 1.49
C MET A 55 -12.29 -5.82 0.67
N LEU A 56 -12.91 -6.80 1.33
CA LEU A 56 -13.69 -7.84 0.62
C LEU A 56 -14.84 -7.21 -0.19
N GLY A 57 -15.54 -6.23 0.39
CA GLY A 57 -16.58 -5.47 -0.32
C GLY A 57 -16.02 -4.69 -1.52
N VAL A 58 -14.86 -4.05 -1.36
CA VAL A 58 -14.17 -3.35 -2.46
C VAL A 58 -13.83 -4.30 -3.60
N PHE A 59 -13.31 -5.51 -3.34
CA PHE A 59 -13.04 -6.48 -4.42
C PHE A 59 -14.31 -6.91 -5.15
N VAL A 60 -15.44 -7.06 -4.44
CA VAL A 60 -16.73 -7.37 -5.07
C VAL A 60 -17.21 -6.20 -5.95
N VAL A 61 -17.10 -4.97 -5.46
CA VAL A 61 -17.46 -3.76 -6.22
C VAL A 61 -16.57 -3.59 -7.45
N LEU A 62 -15.25 -3.75 -7.31
CA LEU A 62 -14.30 -3.69 -8.42
C LEU A 62 -14.62 -4.74 -9.48
N TRP A 63 -14.98 -5.96 -9.08
CA TRP A 63 -15.36 -7.00 -10.02
C TRP A 63 -16.71 -6.71 -10.70
N ALA A 64 -17.72 -6.25 -9.95
CA ALA A 64 -19.08 -6.05 -10.45
C ALA A 64 -19.22 -4.83 -11.36
N TYR A 65 -18.61 -3.70 -11.00
CA TYR A 65 -18.79 -2.41 -11.71
C TYR A 65 -17.72 -2.16 -12.76
N GLU A 66 -16.45 -2.34 -12.41
CA GLU A 66 -15.31 -2.01 -13.29
C GLU A 66 -14.86 -3.21 -14.14
N ARG A 67 -15.47 -4.39 -13.94
CA ARG A 67 -15.16 -5.64 -14.68
C ARG A 67 -13.66 -5.97 -14.68
N PHE A 68 -12.96 -5.62 -13.60
CA PHE A 68 -11.56 -5.99 -13.42
C PHE A 68 -11.37 -7.49 -13.56
N TYR A 69 -10.19 -7.88 -14.08
CA TYR A 69 -9.91 -9.27 -14.40
C TYR A 69 -10.02 -10.15 -13.14
N PHE A 70 -10.94 -11.12 -13.19
CA PHE A 70 -11.42 -11.89 -12.03
C PHE A 70 -10.29 -12.52 -11.21
N VAL A 71 -9.20 -12.94 -11.86
CA VAL A 71 -8.06 -13.56 -11.20
C VAL A 71 -7.41 -12.64 -10.14
N TYR A 72 -7.24 -11.35 -10.43
CA TYR A 72 -6.64 -10.41 -9.47
C TYR A 72 -7.55 -10.11 -8.29
N CYS A 73 -8.86 -10.01 -8.54
CA CYS A 73 -9.87 -9.87 -7.48
C CYS A 73 -9.93 -11.13 -6.60
N ALA A 74 -9.85 -12.33 -7.20
CA ALA A 74 -9.84 -13.59 -6.46
C ALA A 74 -8.59 -13.76 -5.60
N ILE A 75 -7.41 -13.37 -6.08
CA ILE A 75 -6.16 -13.35 -5.30
C ILE A 75 -6.30 -12.39 -4.10
N GLY A 76 -6.83 -11.19 -4.33
CA GLY A 76 -7.08 -10.21 -3.25
C GLY A 76 -8.08 -10.71 -2.22
N PHE A 77 -9.15 -11.35 -2.66
CA PHE A 77 -10.14 -11.97 -1.79
C PHE A 77 -9.55 -13.11 -0.96
N ALA A 78 -8.77 -14.00 -1.58
CA ALA A 78 -8.08 -15.10 -0.90
C ALA A 78 -7.09 -14.59 0.16
N SER A 79 -6.31 -13.55 -0.16
CA SER A 79 -5.40 -12.91 0.79
C SER A 79 -6.13 -12.36 2.02
N HIS A 80 -7.26 -11.69 1.81
CA HIS A 80 -8.06 -11.14 2.91
C HIS A 80 -8.79 -12.21 3.73
N LEU A 81 -9.13 -13.34 3.12
CA LEU A 81 -9.63 -14.50 3.84
C LEU A 81 -8.55 -15.11 4.75
N MET A 82 -7.28 -15.17 4.30
CA MET A 82 -6.16 -15.58 5.14
C MET A 82 -5.94 -14.61 6.31
N TYR A 83 -6.08 -13.29 6.11
CA TYR A 83 -6.06 -12.33 7.21
C TYR A 83 -7.21 -12.53 8.19
N TYR A 84 -8.40 -12.86 7.70
CA TYR A 84 -9.53 -13.18 8.58
C TYR A 84 -9.26 -14.42 9.43
N GLN A 85 -8.59 -15.44 8.87
CA GLN A 85 -8.15 -16.61 9.63
C GLN A 85 -7.10 -16.22 10.68
N LEU A 86 -6.13 -15.39 10.32
CA LEU A 86 -5.11 -14.89 11.24
C LEU A 86 -5.72 -14.10 12.41
N LEU A 87 -6.77 -13.31 12.14
CA LEU A 87 -7.47 -12.52 13.14
C LEU A 87 -8.17 -13.37 14.21
N LYS A 88 -8.44 -14.66 13.97
CA LYS A 88 -9.01 -15.56 14.97
C LYS A 88 -8.06 -15.75 16.15
N SER A 89 -6.77 -15.89 15.88
CA SER A 89 -5.71 -16.08 16.88
C SER A 89 -5.24 -14.79 17.55
N PHE A 90 -5.73 -13.63 17.11
CA PHE A 90 -5.45 -12.34 17.75
C PHE A 90 -5.96 -12.31 19.20
N PRO A 91 -5.17 -11.84 20.19
CA PRO A 91 -3.93 -11.05 20.06
C PRO A 91 -2.62 -11.84 19.97
N PHE A 92 -2.62 -13.14 20.31
CA PHE A 92 -1.41 -13.94 20.37
C PHE A 92 -1.05 -14.51 18.99
N LEU A 93 -0.33 -13.71 18.20
CA LEU A 93 0.17 -14.09 16.87
C LEU A 93 1.46 -14.90 17.00
N GLN A 94 1.39 -16.18 16.66
CA GLN A 94 2.57 -17.05 16.63
C GLN A 94 3.17 -17.06 15.21
N PRO A 95 4.41 -16.60 15.01
CA PRO A 95 5.00 -16.47 13.67
C PRO A 95 5.23 -17.81 12.95
N LYS A 96 5.29 -18.91 13.69
CA LYS A 96 5.44 -20.27 13.15
C LYS A 96 4.12 -20.89 12.65
N THR A 97 2.98 -20.22 12.84
CA THR A 97 1.70 -20.78 12.43
C THR A 97 1.51 -20.69 10.92
N LEU A 98 0.95 -21.75 10.34
CA LEU A 98 0.61 -21.81 8.92
C LEU A 98 -0.20 -20.60 8.42
N PRO A 99 -1.26 -20.12 9.11
CA PRO A 99 -2.00 -18.93 8.68
C PRO A 99 -1.13 -17.65 8.69
N PHE A 100 -0.18 -17.50 9.61
CA PHE A 100 0.70 -16.33 9.64
C PHE A 100 1.61 -16.30 8.41
N ILE A 101 2.32 -17.40 8.15
CA ILE A 101 3.21 -17.52 6.98
C ILE A 101 2.41 -17.42 5.68
N GLY A 102 1.29 -18.14 5.59
CA GLY A 102 0.40 -18.12 4.42
C GLY A 102 -0.13 -16.71 4.13
N SER A 103 -0.50 -15.95 5.16
CA SER A 103 -0.94 -14.56 5.00
C SER A 103 0.17 -13.63 4.53
N GLY A 104 1.41 -13.85 4.96
CA GLY A 104 2.58 -13.09 4.49
C GLY A 104 2.92 -13.39 3.03
N ILE A 105 2.86 -14.65 2.63
CA ILE A 105 3.05 -15.04 1.21
C ILE A 105 1.93 -14.45 0.35
N MET A 106 0.67 -14.56 0.78
CA MET A 106 -0.46 -13.99 0.04
C MET A 106 -0.43 -12.46 -0.02
N PHE A 107 0.06 -11.78 1.02
CA PHE A 107 0.29 -10.34 0.98
C PHE A 107 1.18 -9.94 -0.20
N VAL A 108 2.33 -10.62 -0.34
CA VAL A 108 3.30 -10.33 -1.39
C VAL A 108 2.70 -10.66 -2.76
N ILE A 109 2.08 -11.83 -2.91
CA ILE A 109 1.44 -12.25 -4.17
C ILE A 109 0.38 -11.22 -4.59
N ASN A 110 -0.50 -10.83 -3.68
CA ASN A 110 -1.55 -9.85 -3.96
C ASN A 110 -0.96 -8.50 -4.41
N ASN A 111 0.01 -7.96 -3.68
CA ASN A 111 0.62 -6.67 -4.02
C ASN A 111 1.32 -6.71 -5.38
N VAL A 112 2.14 -7.74 -5.62
CA VAL A 112 2.85 -7.89 -6.90
C VAL A 112 1.87 -8.08 -8.05
N ALA A 113 0.80 -8.85 -7.84
CA ALA A 113 -0.23 -9.07 -8.87
C ALA A 113 -0.93 -7.76 -9.25
N TRP A 114 -1.37 -6.96 -8.27
CA TRP A 114 -1.98 -5.66 -8.54
C TRP A 114 -0.99 -4.66 -9.16
N TYR A 115 0.25 -4.63 -8.70
CA TYR A 115 1.29 -3.79 -9.30
C TYR A 115 1.49 -4.13 -10.79
N ARG A 116 1.61 -5.42 -11.13
CA ARG A 116 1.74 -5.86 -12.53
C ARG A 116 0.51 -5.48 -13.35
N TYR A 117 -0.68 -5.72 -12.81
CA TYR A 117 -1.93 -5.38 -13.47
C TYR A 117 -2.02 -3.89 -13.80
N PHE A 118 -1.74 -2.99 -12.85
CA PHE A 118 -1.79 -1.55 -13.09
C PHE A 118 -0.66 -1.05 -14.00
N ASN A 119 0.51 -1.67 -13.94
CA ASN A 119 1.62 -1.33 -14.83
C ASN A 119 1.33 -1.70 -16.29
N GLU A 120 0.66 -2.82 -16.53
CA GLU A 120 0.23 -3.24 -17.87
C GLU A 120 -0.96 -2.42 -18.39
N ASN A 121 -1.86 -2.00 -17.49
CA ASN A 121 -3.10 -1.26 -17.82
C ASN A 121 -3.01 0.25 -17.49
N TYR A 122 -1.83 0.85 -17.66
CA TYR A 122 -1.63 2.28 -17.35
C TYR A 122 -2.52 3.22 -18.19
N ASN A 123 -2.99 2.76 -19.35
CA ASN A 123 -3.93 3.46 -20.22
C ASN A 123 -5.26 3.79 -19.53
N MET A 124 -5.64 3.03 -18.50
CA MET A 124 -6.83 3.28 -17.69
C MET A 124 -6.79 4.69 -17.07
N PHE A 125 -5.64 5.13 -16.55
CA PHE A 125 -5.51 6.44 -15.90
C PHE A 125 -5.69 7.61 -16.88
N TYR A 126 -5.31 7.42 -18.15
CA TYR A 126 -5.53 8.43 -19.19
C TYR A 126 -7.00 8.50 -19.63
N ASN A 127 -7.66 7.35 -19.77
CA ASN A 127 -9.07 7.29 -20.14
C ASN A 127 -9.98 8.00 -19.12
N TYR A 128 -9.63 7.90 -17.83
CA TYR A 128 -10.33 8.61 -16.75
C TYR A 128 -9.80 10.02 -16.47
N ARG A 129 -8.86 10.54 -17.27
CA ARG A 129 -8.22 11.86 -17.10
C ARG A 129 -7.64 12.09 -15.69
N LEU A 130 -7.18 11.02 -15.04
CA LEU A 130 -6.54 11.06 -13.72
C LEU A 130 -5.05 11.41 -13.80
N SER A 131 -4.47 11.28 -15.00
CA SER A 131 -3.09 11.63 -15.32
C SER A 131 -3.07 12.61 -16.48
N PRO A 132 -2.20 13.66 -16.46
CA PRO A 132 -2.06 14.57 -17.59
C PRO A 132 -1.69 13.76 -18.84
N THR A 133 -2.44 13.99 -19.92
CA THR A 133 -2.21 13.25 -21.15
C THR A 133 -0.83 13.60 -21.73
N MET A 134 -0.18 12.67 -22.43
CA MET A 134 1.15 12.90 -23.05
C MET A 134 1.19 14.14 -23.96
N ALA A 135 0.04 14.56 -24.51
CA ALA A 135 -0.11 15.80 -25.26
C ALA A 135 -0.04 17.06 -24.37
N GLU A 136 -0.68 17.04 -23.20
CA GLU A 136 -0.58 18.12 -22.20
C GLU A 136 0.79 18.18 -21.55
N THR A 137 1.45 17.04 -21.31
CA THR A 137 2.82 17.02 -20.77
C THR A 137 3.78 17.74 -21.71
N LYS A 138 3.64 17.56 -23.03
CA LYS A 138 4.46 18.30 -24.01
C LYS A 138 4.14 19.80 -24.04
N SER A 139 2.88 20.22 -23.90
CA SER A 139 2.56 21.65 -23.88
C SER A 139 3.00 22.35 -22.59
N ILE A 140 2.92 21.66 -21.44
CA ILE A 140 3.41 22.17 -20.15
C ILE A 140 4.93 22.30 -20.17
N LEU A 141 5.65 21.33 -20.72
CA LEU A 141 7.12 21.38 -20.84
C LEU A 141 7.62 22.40 -21.87
N VAL A 142 6.80 22.78 -22.86
CA VAL A 142 7.14 23.79 -23.87
C VAL A 142 6.74 25.21 -23.41
N ALA A 143 5.84 25.32 -22.42
CA ALA A 143 5.41 26.60 -21.83
C ALA A 143 6.28 27.05 -20.63
N GLN A 144 7.28 26.25 -20.21
CA GLN A 144 8.30 26.61 -19.22
C GLN A 144 9.65 26.86 -19.89
#